data_AF-A0A971FRK2-F1
#
_entry.id   AF-A0A971FRK2-F1
#
_cell.length_a   1.000
_cell.length_b   1.000
_cell.length_c   1.000
_cell.angle_alpha   90.00
_cell.angle_beta   90.00
_cell.angle_gamma   90.00
#
_symmetry.space_group_name_H-M   'P 1'
#
loop_
_entity.id
_entity.type
_entity.pdbx_description
1 polymer ?
#
loop_
_entity_poly.entity_id
_entity_poly.type
_entity_poly.pdbx_seq_one_letter_code
_entity_poly.pdbx_strand_id
1 'polypeptide(L)' 'LSTEISGSRAQLASRASYNEIDAVIYLRDPMEQRYDAPDELLKACDTHNIPLATNLATAEVLVLALDRGDLDWRELVR' A
#
# COMPACT_ATOMS: atom_id res chain seq x y z
N LEU A 1 14.70 -8.25 13.62
CA LEU A 1 13.42 -8.77 13.10
C LEU A 1 12.24 -7.82 13.33
N SER A 2 11.57 -7.77 14.48
CA SER A 2 10.35 -6.94 14.65
C SER A 2 10.58 -5.42 14.45
N THR A 3 11.73 -4.90 14.88
CA THR A 3 12.12 -3.49 14.68
C THR A 3 12.46 -3.16 13.23
N GLU A 4 13.02 -4.10 12.48
CA GLU A 4 13.41 -3.90 11.07
C GLU A 4 12.20 -3.87 10.15
N ILE A 5 11.21 -4.74 10.38
CA ILE A 5 9.97 -4.75 9.60
C ILE A 5 9.18 -3.44 9.85
N SER A 6 9.15 -2.95 11.09
CA SER A 6 8.56 -1.64 11.38
C SER A 6 9.31 -0.47 10.74
N GLY A 7 10.64 -0.51 10.70
CA GLY A 7 11.44 0.48 9.96
C GLY A 7 11.15 0.48 8.45
N SER A 8 10.98 -0.70 7.85
CA SER A 8 10.67 -0.83 6.42
C SER A 8 9.26 -0.34 6.07
N ARG A 9 8.24 -0.61 6.90
CA ARG A 9 6.88 -0.10 6.71
C ARG A 9 6.83 1.43 6.81
N ALA A 10 7.55 2.01 7.77
CA ALA A 10 7.63 3.46 7.93
C ALA A 10 8.33 4.14 6.74
N GLN A 11 9.37 3.52 6.16
CA GLN A 11 9.99 4.02 4.93
C GLN A 11 9.06 3.96 3.73
N LEU A 12 8.30 2.87 3.55
CA LEU A 12 7.30 2.77 2.49
C LEU A 12 6.18 3.79 2.66
N ALA A 13 5.68 3.97 3.88
CA ALA A 13 4.67 4.99 4.20
C ALA A 13 5.17 6.40 3.87
N SER A 14 6.43 6.73 4.20
CA SER A 14 7.04 8.02 3.85
C SER A 14 7.09 8.25 2.34
N ARG A 15 7.58 7.27 1.56
CA ARG A 15 7.63 7.36 0.08
C ARG A 15 6.24 7.44 -0.56
N ALA A 16 5.28 6.72 0.00
CA ALA A 16 3.87 6.84 -0.32
C ALA A 16 3.38 8.28 -0.13
N SER A 17 3.70 8.91 1.01
CA SER A 17 3.35 10.31 1.29
C SER A 17 4.00 11.33 0.36
N TYR A 18 5.18 11.02 -0.20
CA TYR A 18 5.85 11.84 -1.23
C TYR A 18 5.38 11.53 -2.65
N ASN A 19 4.32 10.73 -2.81
CA ASN A 19 3.75 10.31 -4.08
C ASN A 19 4.78 9.60 -4.98
N GLU A 20 5.78 8.95 -4.41
CA GLU A 20 6.78 8.14 -5.12
C GLU A 20 6.28 6.70 -5.37
N ILE A 21 5.03 6.42 -4.99
CA ILE A 21 4.40 5.10 -5.06
C ILE A 21 3.02 5.23 -5.70
N ASP A 22 2.82 4.49 -6.79
CA ASP A 22 1.56 4.48 -7.53
C ASP A 22 0.56 3.44 -7.00
N ALA A 23 1.06 2.36 -6.39
CA ALA A 23 0.27 1.34 -5.71
C ALA A 23 1.11 0.56 -4.68
N VAL A 24 0.46 -0.03 -3.68
CA VAL A 24 1.08 -0.88 -2.67
C VAL A 24 0.46 -2.28 -2.69
N ILE A 25 1.30 -3.31 -2.71
CA ILE A 25 0.89 -4.70 -2.49
C ILE A 25 1.45 -5.14 -1.14
N TYR A 26 0.55 -5.37 -0.18
CA TYR A 26 0.88 -5.72 1.21
C TYR A 26 0.09 -6.96 1.63
N LEU A 27 0.56 -8.13 1.21
CA LEU A 27 -0.09 -9.40 1.51
C LEU A 27 0.14 -9.77 2.98
N ARG A 28 -0.95 -9.76 3.76
CA ARG A 28 -0.92 -10.06 5.20
C ARG A 28 -1.46 -11.47 5.47
N ASP A 29 -0.95 -12.11 6.51
CA ASP A 29 -1.53 -13.37 7.00
C ASP A 29 -2.73 -13.06 7.91
N PRO A 30 -3.97 -13.45 7.54
CA PRO A 30 -5.14 -13.25 8.38
C PRO A 30 -5.12 -14.04 9.69
N MET A 31 -4.22 -15.03 9.82
CA MET A 31 -4.04 -15.80 11.07
C MET A 31 -3.00 -15.18 12.01
N GLU A 32 -2.31 -14.11 11.60
CA GLU A 32 -1.34 -13.44 12.46
C GLU A 32 -2.04 -12.69 13.60
N GLN A 33 -1.54 -12.84 14.83
CA GLN A 33 -2.15 -12.26 16.04
C GLN A 33 -2.31 -10.72 15.99
N ARG A 34 -1.56 -10.04 15.11
CA ARG A 34 -1.56 -8.58 14.98
C ARG A 34 -2.31 -8.09 13.73
N TYR A 35 -3.07 -8.95 13.05
CA TYR A 35 -3.77 -8.58 11.82
C TYR A 35 -4.71 -7.36 11.98
N ASP A 36 -5.41 -7.28 13.11
CA ASP A 36 -6.33 -6.17 13.45
C ASP A 36 -5.65 -5.01 14.20
N ALA A 37 -4.34 -5.09 14.45
CA ALA A 37 -3.63 -4.00 15.09
C ALA A 37 -3.51 -2.79 14.15
N PRO A 38 -3.44 -1.55 14.68
CA PRO A 38 -3.21 -0.37 13.86
C PRO A 38 -1.94 -0.50 13.02
N ASP A 39 -2.08 -0.32 11.70
CA ASP A 39 -0.98 -0.39 10.74
C ASP A 39 -0.79 0.97 10.06
N GLU A 40 0.38 1.55 10.28
CA GLU A 40 0.73 2.88 9.75
C GLU A 40 0.77 2.91 8.22
N LEU A 41 1.06 1.78 7.56
CA LEU A 41 1.08 1.69 6.10
C LEU A 41 -0.33 1.76 5.52
N LEU A 42 -1.30 1.06 6.12
CA LEU A 42 -2.71 1.15 5.72
C LEU A 42 -3.20 2.60 5.83
N LYS A 43 -2.94 3.23 6.98
CA LYS A 43 -3.34 4.62 7.25
C LYS A 43 -2.70 5.61 6.28
N ALA A 44 -1.42 5.42 5.95
CA ALA A 44 -0.73 6.26 4.98
C ALA A 44 -1.36 6.12 3.58
N CYS A 45 -1.68 4.88 3.16
CA CYS A 45 -2.34 4.66 1.87
C CYS A 45 -3.70 5.36 1.78
N ASP A 46 -4.53 5.25 2.82
CA ASP A 46 -5.82 5.94 2.88
C ASP A 46 -5.67 7.46 2.82
N THR A 47 -4.71 8.01 3.57
CA THR A 47 -4.47 9.47 3.65
C THR A 47 -4.04 10.06 2.30
N HIS A 48 -3.29 9.28 1.50
CA HIS A 48 -2.71 9.71 0.23
C HIS A 48 -3.44 9.12 -0.99
N ASN A 49 -4.62 8.55 -0.79
CA ASN A 49 -5.44 7.89 -1.81
C ASN A 49 -4.66 6.84 -2.64
N ILE A 50 -3.68 6.16 -2.03
CA ILE A 50 -2.81 5.19 -2.68
C ILE A 50 -3.54 3.86 -2.82
N PRO A 51 -3.71 3.34 -4.04
CA PRO A 51 -4.28 2.01 -4.26
C PRO A 51 -3.49 0.95 -3.50
N LEU A 52 -4.21 0.12 -2.73
CA LEU A 52 -3.62 -0.85 -1.81
C LEU A 52 -4.29 -2.21 -1.95
N ALA A 53 -3.49 -3.26 -2.09
CA ALA A 53 -3.93 -4.64 -2.08
C ALA A 53 -3.43 -5.37 -0.83
N THR A 54 -4.35 -5.95 -0.05
CA THR A 54 -4.03 -6.77 1.13
C THR A 54 -4.17 -8.27 0.90
N ASN A 55 -4.66 -8.67 -0.28
CA ASN A 55 -4.84 -10.04 -0.70
C ASN A 55 -4.50 -10.20 -2.20
N LEU A 56 -4.36 -11.45 -2.65
CA LEU A 56 -3.94 -11.77 -4.02
C LEU A 56 -4.95 -11.32 -5.08
N ALA A 57 -6.25 -11.46 -4.83
CA ALA A 57 -7.29 -11.08 -5.79
C ALA A 57 -7.28 -9.56 -6.05
N THR A 58 -7.10 -8.75 -5.00
CA THR A 58 -6.94 -7.30 -5.16
C THR A 58 -5.62 -6.94 -5.82
N ALA A 59 -4.54 -7.68 -5.55
CA ALA A 59 -3.24 -7.43 -6.18
C ALA A 59 -3.30 -7.64 -7.70
N GLU A 60 -3.98 -8.70 -8.15
CA GLU A 60 -4.19 -8.97 -9.58
C GLU A 60 -4.96 -7.82 -10.25
N VAL A 61 -6.03 -7.33 -9.62
CA VAL A 61 -6.80 -6.19 -10.13
C VAL A 61 -5.94 -4.93 -10.22
N LEU A 62 -5.11 -4.63 -9.21
CA LEU A 62 -4.25 -3.46 -9.22
C LEU A 62 -3.17 -3.53 -10.31
N VAL A 63 -2.54 -4.69 -10.52
CA VAL A 63 -1.53 -4.85 -11.58
C VAL A 63 -2.16 -4.67 -12.96
N LEU A 64 -3.35 -5.21 -13.18
CA LEU A 64 -4.07 -5.02 -14.45
C LEU A 64 -4.52 -3.57 -14.67
N ALA A 65 -4.94 -2.88 -13.61
CA ALA A 65 -5.30 -1.46 -13.66
C ALA A 65 -4.08 -0.58 -13.99
N LEU A 66 -2.92 -0.88 -13.39
CA LEU A 66 -1.64 -0.23 -13.70
C LEU A 66 -1.26 -0.41 -15.18
N ASP A 67 -1.32 -1.63 -15.71
CA ASP A 67 -0.99 -1.92 -17.11
C ASP A 67 -1.91 -1.17 -18.11
N ARG A 68 -3.15 -0.90 -17.70
CA ARG A 68 -4.13 -0.16 -18.51
C ARG A 68 -4.01 1.37 -18.41
N GLY A 69 -3.24 1.90 -17.46
CA GLY A 69 -3.21 3.33 -17.16
C GLY A 69 -4.42 3.83 -16.34
N ASP A 70 -5.17 2.92 -15.71
CA ASP A 70 -6.35 3.29 -14.90
C ASP A 70 -5.98 4.10 -13.65
N LEU A 71 -4.69 4.18 -13.29
CA LEU A 71 -4.17 4.95 -12.17
C LEU A 71 -3.59 6.33 -12.55
N ASP A 72 -3.55 6.67 -13.84
CA ASP A 72 -2.94 7.92 -14.35
C ASP A 72 -3.61 9.18 -13.80
N TRP A 73 -4.88 9.07 -13.35
CA TRP A 73 -5.57 10.15 -12.65
C TRP A 73 -4.79 10.68 -11.44
N ARG A 74 -3.94 9.86 -10.81
CA ARG A 74 -3.09 10.26 -9.69
C ARG A 74 -2.03 11.29 -10.09
N GLU A 75 -1.63 11.35 -11.36
CA GLU A 75 -0.75 12.41 -11.86
C GLU A 75 -1.49 13.74 -12.06
N LEU A 76 -2.80 13.68 -12.34
CA LEU A 76 -3.63 14.86 -12.61
C LEU A 76 -4.14 15.55 -11.34
N VAL A 77 -4.21 14.83 -10.23
CA VAL A 77 -4.70 15.31 -8.92
C VAL A 77 -3.55 15.74 -7.99
N ARG A 78 -2.30 15.66 -8.47
CA ARG A 78 -1.09 16.12 -7.75
C ARG A 78 -1.07 17.64 -7.51
#